data_AF-A0A5C6QNX0-F1
#
_entry.id   AF-A0A5C6QNX0-F1
#
_cell.length_a   1.000
_cell.length_b   1.000
_cell.length_c   1.000
_cell.angle_alpha   90.00
_cell.angle_beta   90.00
_cell.angle_gamma   90.00
#
_symmetry.space_group_name_H-M   'P 1'
#
loop_
_entity.id
_entity.type
_entity.pdbx_description
1 polymer ?
#
loop_
_entity_poly.entity_id
_entity_poly.type
_entity_poly.pdbx_seq_one_letter_code
_entity_poly.pdbx_strand_id
1 'polypeptide(L)'
;MILSSFASQASNTKILVVDVDKKPLANIVVFAEPEIKSTAAKSALSVPYAAIMDQVNRQFSPHILVVNKNTNIDFPNSDRIKHHVYSFSPAKTFEIQLYREKEL
;
A
#
# COMPACT_ATOMS: atom_id res chain seq x y z
N MET A 1 -49.08 10.28 1.78
CA MET A 1 -47.66 10.32 1.42
C MET A 1 -46.89 9.57 2.51
N ILE A 2 -46.41 8.36 2.23
CA ILE A 2 -45.71 7.53 3.22
C ILE A 2 -44.21 7.78 3.03
N LEU A 3 -43.54 8.27 4.08
CA LEU A 3 -42.09 8.44 4.12
C LEU A 3 -41.49 7.12 4.62
N SER A 4 -40.76 6.41 3.77
CA SER A 4 -39.99 5.24 4.17
C SER A 4 -38.56 5.65 4.51
N SER A 5 -38.10 5.30 5.71
CA SER A 5 -36.71 5.50 6.16
C SER A 5 -35.94 4.21 5.97
N PHE A 6 -34.81 4.24 5.25
CA PHE A 6 -33.89 3.11 5.18
C PHE A 6 -32.86 3.23 6.31
N ALA A 7 -32.77 2.21 7.17
CA ALA A 7 -31.70 2.09 8.15
C ALA A 7 -30.46 1.48 7.48
N SER A 8 -29.30 2.12 7.64
CA SER A 8 -28.01 1.57 7.22
C SER A 8 -27.46 0.68 8.33
N GLN A 9 -27.07 -0.56 8.01
CA GLN A 9 -26.42 -1.47 8.94
C GLN A 9 -24.93 -1.57 8.64
N ALA A 10 -24.10 -1.50 9.69
CA ALA A 10 -22.66 -1.72 9.62
C ALA A 10 -22.29 -2.90 10.53
N SER A 11 -21.41 -3.77 10.05
CA SER A 11 -20.87 -4.90 10.82
C SER A 11 -19.35 -4.79 10.94
N ASN A 12 -18.81 -5.17 12.10
CA ASN A 12 -17.37 -5.23 12.32
C ASN A 12 -16.82 -6.57 11.81
N THR A 13 -15.85 -6.53 10.90
CA THR A 13 -15.16 -7.72 10.39
C THR A 13 -13.77 -7.82 11.01
N LYS A 14 -13.46 -8.95 11.63
CA LYS A 14 -12.09 -9.27 12.11
C LYS A 14 -11.49 -10.33 11.19
N ILE A 15 -10.29 -10.06 10.68
CA ILE A 15 -9.56 -10.99 9.81
C ILE A 15 -8.28 -11.40 10.54
N LEU A 16 -8.11 -12.71 10.74
CA LEU A 16 -6.90 -13.31 11.31
C LEU A 16 -6.32 -14.26 10.26
N VAL A 17 -5.08 -14.02 9.86
CA VAL A 17 -4.35 -14.87 8.92
C VAL A 17 -3.37 -15.73 9.71
N VAL A 18 -3.49 -17.06 9.56
CA VAL A 18 -2.66 -18.04 10.26
C VAL A 18 -2.10 -19.09 9.31
N ASP A 19 -1.02 -19.74 9.71
CA ASP A 19 -0.47 -20.91 9.03
C ASP A 19 -1.25 -22.21 9.36
N VAL A 20 -0.75 -23.35 8.87
CA VAL A 20 -1.34 -24.68 9.10
C VAL A 20 -1.34 -25.10 10.56
N ASP A 21 -0.45 -24.54 11.39
CA ASP A 21 -0.34 -24.78 12.83
C ASP A 21 -1.18 -23.79 13.66
N LYS A 22 -1.97 -22.91 13.01
CA LYS A 22 -2.73 -21.80 13.62
C LYS A 22 -1.87 -20.69 14.22
N LYS A 23 -0.62 -20.53 13.80
CA LYS A 23 0.23 -19.41 14.23
C LYS A 23 -0.04 -18.18 13.35
N PRO A 24 -0.07 -16.95 13.91
CA PRO A 24 -0.25 -15.73 13.12
C PRO A 24 0.82 -15.57 12.04
N LEU A 25 0.38 -15.24 10.82
CA LEU A 25 1.27 -15.04 9.69
C LEU A 25 1.64 -13.56 9.56
N ALA A 26 2.93 -13.25 9.63
CA ALA A 26 3.46 -11.90 9.45
C ALA A 26 3.59 -11.54 7.96
N ASN A 27 3.74 -10.24 7.68
CA ASN A 27 3.98 -9.71 6.32
C ASN A 27 2.88 -10.07 5.31
N ILE A 28 1.61 -10.04 5.74
CA ILE A 28 0.45 -10.29 4.88
C ILE A 28 -0.31 -9.00 4.63
N VAL A 29 -0.74 -8.82 3.39
CA VAL A 29 -1.68 -7.76 2.99
C VAL A 29 -3.04 -8.39 2.80
N VAL A 30 -4.04 -7.85 3.49
CA VAL A 30 -5.45 -8.19 3.28
C VAL A 30 -6.13 -6.97 2.67
N PHE A 31 -6.75 -7.15 1.52
CA PHE A 31 -7.61 -6.14 0.90
C PHE A 31 -9.01 -6.72 0.72
N ALA A 32 -10.01 -5.87 0.87
CA ALA A 32 -11.41 -6.22 0.65
C ALA A 32 -11.98 -5.32 -0.44
N GLU A 33 -12.62 -5.93 -1.42
CA GLU A 33 -13.34 -5.22 -2.48
C GLU A 33 -14.83 -5.50 -2.35
N PRO A 34 -15.70 -4.51 -2.62
CA PRO A 34 -17.14 -4.74 -2.62
C PRO A 34 -17.50 -5.69 -3.76
N GLU A 35 -18.33 -6.69 -3.46
CA GLU A 35 -18.84 -7.66 -4.45
C GLU A 35 -19.61 -6.96 -5.57
N ILE A 36 -20.44 -5.97 -5.21
CA ILE A 36 -21.09 -5.08 -6.16
C ILE A 36 -20.21 -3.84 -6.32
N LYS A 37 -19.60 -3.70 -7.51
CA LYS A 37 -18.81 -2.51 -7.90
C LYS A 37 -19.72 -1.30 -8.04
N SER A 38 -20.11 -0.70 -6.91
CA SER A 38 -20.83 0.57 -6.88
C SER A 38 -19.88 1.71 -7.24
N THR A 39 -20.33 2.62 -8.10
CA THR A 39 -19.64 3.87 -8.45
C THR A 39 -19.62 4.90 -7.32
N ALA A 40 -20.36 4.64 -6.23
CA ALA A 40 -20.69 5.63 -5.20
C ALA A 40 -19.61 5.90 -4.14
N ALA A 41 -18.42 5.31 -4.24
CA ALA A 41 -17.32 5.63 -3.33
C ALA A 41 -15.97 5.73 -4.05
N LYS A 42 -15.88 6.56 -5.09
CA LYS A 42 -14.62 7.26 -5.36
C LYS A 42 -14.49 8.40 -4.36
N SER A 43 -14.49 8.08 -3.06
CA SER A 43 -13.99 9.06 -2.09
C SER A 43 -12.52 9.24 -2.44
N ALA A 44 -12.19 10.41 -2.98
CA ALA A 44 -10.83 10.82 -3.15
C ALA A 44 -10.20 10.81 -1.76
N LEU A 45 -9.54 9.70 -1.41
CA LEU A 45 -8.61 9.67 -0.32
C LEU A 45 -7.61 10.76 -0.67
N SER A 46 -7.69 11.88 0.06
CA SER A 46 -6.76 13.00 -0.04
C SER A 46 -5.38 12.41 -0.16
N VAL A 47 -4.70 12.61 -1.30
CA VAL A 47 -3.35 12.10 -1.52
C VAL A 47 -2.50 12.73 -0.42
N PRO A 48 -2.17 12.01 0.67
CA PRO A 48 -1.22 12.54 1.63
C PRO A 48 0.14 12.46 0.93
N TYR A 49 1.13 13.16 1.48
CA TYR A 49 2.56 13.02 1.22
C TYR A 49 2.96 11.73 0.46
N ALA A 50 3.85 11.84 -0.54
CA ALA A 50 4.35 10.69 -1.31
C ALA A 50 4.65 9.50 -0.38
N ALA A 51 4.17 8.31 -0.75
CA ALA A 51 4.42 7.12 0.04
C ALA A 51 5.92 6.80 -0.04
N ILE A 52 6.54 6.45 1.09
CA ILE A 52 8.00 6.28 1.15
C ILE A 52 8.34 4.79 1.19
N MET A 53 9.22 4.37 0.28
CA MET A 53 9.84 3.04 0.23
C MET A 53 11.36 3.23 0.31
N ASP A 54 11.88 3.45 1.51
CA ASP A 54 13.30 3.69 1.75
C ASP A 54 14.13 2.40 1.60
N GLN A 55 15.45 2.56 1.52
CA GLN A 55 16.41 1.49 1.57
C GLN A 55 17.31 1.64 2.80
N VAL A 56 17.13 0.73 3.76
CA VAL A 56 17.83 0.73 5.06
C VAL A 56 18.37 -0.67 5.30
N ASN A 57 19.65 -0.78 5.68
CA ASN A 57 20.32 -2.06 5.94
C ASN A 57 20.19 -3.03 4.76
N ARG A 58 20.31 -2.51 3.52
CA ARG A 58 20.23 -3.25 2.26
C ARG A 58 18.88 -3.92 2.01
N GLN A 59 17.81 -3.35 2.58
CA GLN A 59 16.45 -3.84 2.43
C GLN A 59 15.50 -2.67 2.19
N PHE A 60 14.38 -2.94 1.54
CA PHE A 60 13.30 -1.97 1.49
C PHE A 60 12.63 -1.80 2.85
N SER A 61 12.30 -0.55 3.19
CA SER A 61 11.62 -0.16 4.41
C SER A 61 10.47 0.81 4.08
N PRO A 62 9.20 0.41 4.30
CA PRO A 62 8.77 -0.84 4.91
C PRO A 62 9.01 -2.07 4.01
N HIS A 63 8.97 -3.27 4.60
CA HIS A 63 9.10 -4.52 3.84
C HIS A 63 7.99 -4.69 2.78
N ILE A 64 6.78 -4.21 3.11
CA ILE A 64 5.64 -4.16 2.19
C ILE A 64 5.01 -2.77 2.29
N LEU A 65 4.87 -2.10 1.15
CA LEU A 65 4.20 -0.81 1.03
C LEU A 65 2.92 -0.98 0.21
N VAL A 66 1.75 -0.85 0.86
CA VAL A 66 0.44 -0.96 0.22
C VAL A 66 -0.03 0.42 -0.20
N VAL A 67 -0.27 0.60 -1.50
CA VAL A 67 -0.70 1.88 -2.07
C VAL A 67 -1.83 1.69 -3.07
N ASN A 68 -2.65 2.73 -3.23
CA ASN A 68 -3.66 2.77 -4.28
C ASN A 68 -3.04 3.10 -5.65
N LYS A 69 -3.77 2.80 -6.72
CA LYS A 69 -3.41 3.24 -8.07
C LYS A 69 -3.21 4.77 -8.09
N ASN A 70 -2.21 5.23 -8.85
CA ASN A 70 -1.82 6.64 -8.98
C ASN A 70 -1.22 7.30 -7.72
N THR A 71 -0.86 6.52 -6.70
CA THR A 71 -0.08 7.03 -5.57
C THR A 71 1.35 7.35 -6.01
N ASN A 72 1.87 8.53 -5.66
CA ASN A 72 3.29 8.85 -5.83
C ASN A 72 4.11 8.11 -4.76
N ILE A 73 5.23 7.52 -5.18
CA ILE A 73 6.11 6.76 -4.30
C ILE A 73 7.53 7.31 -4.44
N ASP A 74 8.14 7.65 -3.31
CA ASP A 74 9.55 8.04 -3.24
C ASP A 74 10.37 6.84 -2.75
N PHE A 75 11.54 6.65 -3.38
CA PHE A 75 12.51 5.62 -3.01
C PHE A 75 13.79 6.25 -2.50
N PRO A 76 13.82 6.83 -1.29
CA PRO A 76 15.06 7.32 -0.72
C PRO A 76 16.05 6.16 -0.51
N ASN A 77 17.32 6.53 -0.38
CA ASN A 77 18.40 5.61 -0.06
C ASN A 77 19.14 6.08 1.18
N SER A 78 18.77 5.52 2.34
CA SER A 78 19.42 5.75 3.62
C SER A 78 20.64 4.83 3.87
N ASP A 79 21.01 3.97 2.92
CA ASP A 79 22.22 3.16 3.00
C ASP A 79 23.46 3.90 2.49
N ARG A 80 24.64 3.40 2.86
CA ARG A 80 25.93 3.94 2.38
C ARG A 80 26.32 3.48 0.98
N ILE A 81 25.66 2.43 0.48
CA ILE A 81 25.92 1.87 -0.85
C ILE A 81 24.92 2.42 -1.86
N LYS A 82 25.29 2.38 -3.15
CA LYS A 82 24.36 2.70 -4.23
C LYS A 82 23.37 1.57 -4.39
N HIS A 83 22.12 1.93 -4.65
CA HIS A 83 21.08 0.99 -4.97
C HIS A 83 20.47 1.31 -6.33
N HIS A 84 19.84 0.31 -6.90
CA HIS A 84 19.15 0.41 -8.17
C HIS A 84 17.78 -0.22 -8.01
N VAL A 85 16.72 0.58 -8.15
CA VAL A 85 15.34 0.11 -8.00
C VAL A 85 14.70 0.01 -9.37
N TYR A 86 14.11 -1.14 -9.68
CA TYR A 86 13.45 -1.40 -10.94
C TYR A 86 12.16 -2.19 -10.74
N SER A 87 11.24 -2.04 -11.69
CA SER A 87 10.02 -2.84 -11.79
C SER A 87 9.84 -3.27 -13.23
N PHE A 88 9.59 -4.57 -13.43
CA PHE A 88 9.17 -5.15 -14.69
C PHE A 88 7.68 -5.51 -14.69
N SER A 89 6.94 -5.11 -13.65
CA SER A 89 5.53 -5.47 -13.51
C SER A 89 4.65 -4.74 -14.54
N PRO A 90 3.56 -5.37 -15.03
CA PRO A 90 2.60 -4.71 -15.91
C PRO A 90 1.92 -3.48 -15.28
N ALA A 91 1.90 -3.38 -13.94
CA ALA A 91 1.28 -2.26 -13.25
C ALA A 91 2.02 -0.94 -13.52
N LYS A 92 3.35 -0.97 -13.51
CA LYS A 92 4.23 0.14 -13.92
C LYS A 92 5.66 -0.38 -14.08
N THR A 93 6.21 -0.25 -15.28
CA THR A 93 7.65 -0.48 -15.53
C THR A 93 8.44 0.78 -15.21
N PHE A 94 9.59 0.64 -14.54
CA PHE A 94 10.49 1.75 -14.27
C PHE A 94 11.90 1.26 -13.90
N GLU A 95 12.86 2.18 -14.02
CA GLU A 95 14.25 2.01 -13.62
C GLU A 95 14.71 3.31 -12.97
N ILE A 96 15.15 3.26 -11.71
CA ILE A 96 15.58 4.43 -10.93
C ILE A 96 16.96 4.13 -10.34
N GLN A 97 17.97 4.80 -10.86
CA GLN A 97 19.32 4.76 -10.31
C GLN A 97 19.41 5.72 -9.13
N LEU A 98 19.55 5.17 -7.93
CA LEU A 98 19.56 5.96 -6.70
C LEU A 98 20.99 6.21 -6.25
N TYR A 99 21.42 7.45 -6.48
CA TYR A 99 22.63 8.01 -5.94
C TYR A 99 22.29 8.68 -4.60
N ARG A 100 23.23 8.68 -3.65
CA ARG A 100 23.08 9.42 -2.40
C ARG A 100 22.70 10.87 -2.71
N GLU A 101 21.60 11.38 -2.18
CA GLU A 101 21.36 12.83 -2.15
C GLU A 101 22.01 13.42 -0.90
N LYS A 102 22.94 14.36 -1.18
CA LYS A 102 23.71 15.22 -0.26
C LYS A 102 24.70 14.55 0.68
N GLU A 103 25.99 14.66 0.32
CA GLU A 103 26.98 15.07 1.31
C GLU A 103 26.60 16.47 1.82
N LEU A 104 26.49 16.62 3.15
CA LEU A 104 26.41 17.91 3.82
C LEU A 104 27.75 18.65 3.67
#